data_AF-A0AAN7J174-F1
#
_entry.id   AF-A0AAN7J174-F1
#
_cell.length_a   1.000
_cell.length_b   1.000
_cell.length_c   1.000
_cell.angle_alpha   90.00
_cell.angle_beta   90.00
_cell.angle_gamma   90.00
#
_symmetry.space_group_name_H-M   'P 1'
#
loop_
_entity.id
_entity.type
_entity.pdbx_description
1 polymer ?
#
loop_
_entity_poly.entity_id
_entity_poly.type
_entity_poly.pdbx_seq_one_letter_code
_entity_poly.pdbx_strand_id
1 'polypeptide(L)'
;MRYQAFQKVCAQHQIGVLLIAHHADDQAELFILRLSRNSGVIGLAGMPFISQVFSTHTYSLGGVSNNHGVLLVRPLMNFSKQDMYKICLGGNQDWVEDPTNKSLLFARNRIRMSLRDVSSSIFKSELQAVILACRRTRSFIDQVCCKLINQAIVVKDGYAIIDLEILSPSKVEDICLSKFLSLVLQFISQRYRPVRGSTSKLLLDYIRTFPCKNSLTAAGCYLCPAPGSKGTKTLVCCSVDCPLPSKMEPFHACTFGEQEHHIPSELEQIIVDAKSYSDHLVLDESDVHFLNVTSESVLTEAKRLGILSESTYRNILLLQREETKRFKSKTETELSSDLESKHGFQSVNMLRSEPLQPGHACYFMSRFFITWKLNEEIGSSAFSEEANCDLNLGLENWQCHCRSCVVGHDVVAEVRHMIESDWLYLAKFSKCLSNSGKFQQQRDLLDYRADQIPEKINRCLDYARLSAQRALLSLKSIPAAARGGLPVLVNHKGLLISIPSIGFKVCPCLVVSAEFKPRVPLGGGHSSFI
;
A
#
# COMPACT_ATOMS: atom_id res chain seq x y z
N MET A 1 8.76 -8.86 -13.75
CA MET A 1 9.82 -8.55 -14.72
C MET A 1 9.50 -7.30 -15.57
N ARG A 2 8.56 -7.32 -16.54
CA ARG A 2 8.32 -6.14 -17.42
C ARG A 2 8.01 -4.83 -16.69
N TYR A 3 6.98 -4.82 -15.83
CA TYR A 3 6.62 -3.60 -15.09
C TYR A 3 7.70 -3.16 -14.09
N GLN A 4 8.51 -4.08 -13.57
CA GLN A 4 9.67 -3.73 -12.73
C GLN A 4 10.77 -3.03 -13.55
N ALA A 5 11.01 -3.49 -14.78
CA ALA A 5 11.92 -2.80 -15.69
C ALA A 5 11.41 -1.40 -16.05
N PHE A 6 10.11 -1.27 -16.36
CA PHE A 6 9.50 0.05 -16.61
C PHE A 6 9.57 0.97 -15.39
N GLN A 7 9.28 0.45 -14.19
CA GLN A 7 9.43 1.20 -12.94
C GLN A 7 10.85 1.70 -12.75
N LYS A 8 11.87 0.85 -13.02
CA LYS A 8 13.29 1.23 -12.92
C LYS A 8 13.66 2.33 -13.91
N VAL A 9 13.19 2.27 -15.15
CA VAL A 9 13.44 3.32 -16.16
C VAL A 9 12.70 4.61 -15.78
N CYS A 10 11.43 4.52 -15.36
CA CYS A 10 10.67 5.70 -14.93
C CYS A 10 11.33 6.38 -13.73
N ALA A 11 11.81 5.58 -12.79
CA ALA A 11 12.64 5.99 -11.67
C ALA A 11 13.90 6.74 -12.12
N GLN A 12 14.71 6.13 -12.99
CA GLN A 12 15.97 6.69 -13.47
C GLN A 12 15.81 8.01 -14.22
N HIS A 13 14.72 8.17 -14.96
CA HIS A 13 14.46 9.33 -15.81
C HIS A 13 13.37 10.26 -15.27
N GLN A 14 12.99 10.12 -13.99
CA GLN A 14 11.97 10.95 -13.34
C GLN A 14 10.62 11.02 -14.10
N ILE A 15 10.22 9.91 -14.73
CA ILE A 15 8.99 9.83 -15.51
C ILE A 15 7.79 9.66 -14.57
N GLY A 16 6.91 10.67 -14.54
CA GLY A 16 5.66 10.65 -13.78
C GLY A 16 4.52 9.88 -14.46
N VAL A 17 4.56 9.73 -15.79
CA VAL A 17 3.49 9.11 -16.59
C VAL A 17 4.04 8.10 -17.59
N LEU A 18 3.53 6.87 -17.53
CA LEU A 18 3.83 5.78 -18.44
C LEU A 18 2.61 5.48 -19.31
N LEU A 19 2.75 5.67 -20.63
CA LEU A 19 1.73 5.32 -21.61
C LEU A 19 1.89 3.87 -22.07
N ILE A 20 0.80 3.10 -22.10
CA ILE A 20 0.79 1.74 -22.64
C ILE A 20 -0.25 1.60 -23.74
N ALA A 21 0.16 0.99 -24.85
CA ALA A 21 -0.66 0.72 -26.03
C ALA A 21 -1.66 -0.46 -25.84
N HIS A 22 -2.35 -0.51 -24.70
CA HIS A 22 -3.48 -1.45 -24.55
C HIS A 22 -4.67 -0.96 -25.38
N HIS A 23 -5.29 -1.87 -26.11
CA HIS A 23 -6.37 -1.57 -27.05
C HIS A 23 -7.69 -2.31 -26.73
N ALA A 24 -8.75 -2.07 -27.50
CA ALA A 24 -10.09 -2.61 -27.26
C ALA A 24 -10.11 -4.16 -27.27
N ASP A 25 -9.33 -4.80 -28.14
CA ASP A 25 -9.25 -6.26 -28.20
C ASP A 25 -8.61 -6.85 -26.93
N ASP A 26 -7.63 -6.17 -26.30
CA ASP A 26 -7.03 -6.62 -25.03
C ASP A 26 -8.06 -6.61 -23.88
N GLN A 27 -9.04 -5.72 -23.97
CA GLN A 27 -10.13 -5.62 -23.01
C GLN A 27 -11.12 -6.76 -23.20
N ALA A 28 -11.45 -7.10 -24.45
CA ALA A 28 -12.25 -8.29 -24.76
C ALA A 28 -11.57 -9.57 -24.25
N GLU A 29 -10.26 -9.72 -24.50
CA GLU A 29 -9.48 -10.85 -23.98
C GLU A 29 -9.52 -10.92 -22.45
N LEU A 30 -9.31 -9.78 -21.79
CA LEU A 30 -9.32 -9.72 -20.33
C LEU A 30 -10.72 -9.97 -19.75
N PHE A 31 -11.78 -9.53 -20.43
CA PHE A 31 -13.16 -9.78 -20.04
C PHE A 31 -13.44 -11.27 -20.01
N ILE A 32 -13.18 -12.01 -21.11
CA ILE A 32 -13.39 -13.46 -21.18
C ILE A 32 -12.53 -14.19 -20.14
N LEU A 33 -11.26 -13.78 -19.97
CA LEU A 33 -10.36 -14.36 -18.97
C LEU A 33 -10.86 -14.17 -17.52
N ARG A 34 -11.46 -13.01 -17.22
CA ARG A 34 -12.01 -12.73 -15.88
C ARG A 34 -13.35 -13.41 -15.67
N LEU A 35 -14.16 -13.51 -16.72
CA LEU A 35 -15.43 -14.21 -16.73
C LEU A 35 -15.25 -15.72 -16.51
N SER A 36 -14.26 -16.36 -17.14
CA SER A 36 -13.93 -17.78 -16.89
C SER A 36 -13.41 -18.05 -15.47
N ARG A 37 -13.06 -16.99 -14.73
CA ARG A 37 -12.65 -17.04 -13.32
C ARG A 37 -13.74 -16.54 -12.36
N ASN A 38 -14.99 -16.45 -12.84
CA ASN A 38 -16.16 -16.00 -12.07
C ASN A 38 -15.95 -14.62 -11.40
N SER A 39 -15.30 -13.69 -12.11
CA SER A 39 -15.15 -12.32 -11.61
C SER A 39 -16.50 -11.60 -11.61
N GLY A 40 -16.78 -10.82 -10.57
CA GLY A 40 -17.94 -9.92 -10.55
C GLY A 40 -17.76 -8.68 -11.44
N VAL A 41 -18.79 -7.83 -11.50
CA VAL A 41 -18.84 -6.64 -12.38
C VAL A 41 -17.61 -5.73 -12.28
N ILE A 42 -17.10 -5.49 -11.06
CA ILE A 42 -15.88 -4.68 -10.84
C ILE A 42 -14.66 -5.28 -11.57
N GLY A 43 -14.56 -6.61 -11.57
CA GLY A 43 -13.53 -7.34 -12.30
C GLY A 43 -13.80 -7.33 -13.80
N LEU A 44 -15.05 -7.55 -14.22
CA LEU A 44 -15.42 -7.58 -15.64
C LEU A 44 -15.26 -6.22 -16.34
N ALA A 45 -15.25 -5.12 -15.61
CA ALA A 45 -14.92 -3.78 -16.12
C ALA A 45 -13.50 -3.67 -16.77
N GLY A 46 -12.67 -4.70 -16.65
CA GLY A 46 -11.40 -4.79 -17.36
C GLY A 46 -10.32 -3.87 -16.79
N MET A 47 -9.37 -3.44 -17.63
CA MET A 47 -8.35 -2.47 -17.21
C MET A 47 -8.94 -1.06 -17.24
N PRO A 48 -8.67 -0.20 -16.23
CA PRO A 48 -9.09 1.19 -16.27
C PRO A 48 -8.29 1.98 -17.31
N PHE A 49 -8.80 3.14 -17.71
CA PHE A 49 -8.04 4.07 -18.57
C PHE A 49 -6.75 4.49 -17.86
N ILE A 50 -6.84 4.82 -16.57
CA ILE A 50 -5.70 5.19 -15.72
C ILE A 50 -5.64 4.32 -14.47
N SER A 51 -4.42 4.00 -14.07
CA SER A 51 -4.10 3.31 -12.82
C SER A 51 -2.77 3.84 -12.30
N GLN A 52 -2.46 3.64 -11.03
CA GLN A 52 -1.16 4.03 -10.48
C GLN A 52 -0.26 2.83 -10.25
N VAL A 53 1.04 3.02 -10.47
CA VAL A 53 2.09 2.05 -10.20
C VAL A 53 3.12 2.71 -9.31
N PHE A 54 3.26 2.22 -8.08
CA PHE A 54 4.29 2.73 -7.17
C PHE A 54 5.58 1.95 -7.39
N SER A 55 6.68 2.69 -7.50
CA SER A 55 8.01 2.09 -7.61
C SER A 55 8.49 1.61 -6.23
N THR A 56 9.19 0.48 -6.20
CA THR A 56 10.01 0.07 -5.04
C THR A 56 11.23 0.95 -4.86
N HIS A 57 11.55 1.79 -5.85
CA HIS A 57 12.58 2.83 -5.82
C HIS A 57 11.89 4.19 -5.80
N THR A 58 11.81 4.82 -4.62
CA THR A 58 11.27 6.19 -4.48
C THR A 58 12.47 7.13 -4.41
N TYR A 59 12.40 8.30 -5.05
CA TYR A 59 13.48 9.30 -5.02
C TYR A 59 12.98 10.56 -4.32
N SER A 60 13.88 11.23 -3.58
CA SER A 60 13.62 12.55 -3.03
C SER A 60 13.82 13.60 -4.10
N LEU A 61 12.77 14.34 -4.42
CA LEU A 61 12.84 15.58 -5.17
C LEU A 61 12.88 16.74 -4.17
N GLY A 62 13.91 17.58 -4.20
CA GLY A 62 13.92 18.91 -3.55
C GLY A 62 13.50 18.98 -2.07
N GLY A 63 13.90 18.01 -1.24
CA GLY A 63 13.57 18.04 0.20
C GLY A 63 12.10 17.76 0.57
N VAL A 64 11.21 17.60 -0.42
CA VAL A 64 9.80 17.22 -0.22
C VAL A 64 9.60 15.84 -0.83
N SER A 65 9.67 14.81 0.02
CA SER A 65 9.49 13.41 -0.38
C SER A 65 8.00 13.09 -0.58
N ASN A 66 7.42 13.60 -1.66
CA ASN A 66 6.11 13.14 -2.12
C ASN A 66 6.30 11.83 -2.90
N ASN A 67 5.74 10.75 -2.37
CA ASN A 67 5.75 9.42 -2.99
C ASN A 67 4.81 9.41 -4.21
N HIS A 68 5.16 10.10 -5.29
CA HIS A 68 4.37 10.12 -6.51
C HIS A 68 4.54 8.78 -7.24
N GLY A 69 3.56 7.87 -7.08
CA GLY A 69 3.48 6.69 -7.93
C GLY A 69 3.34 7.10 -9.40
N VAL A 70 3.95 6.33 -10.31
CA VAL A 70 3.88 6.55 -11.76
C VAL A 70 2.46 6.30 -12.24
N LEU A 71 1.87 7.26 -12.94
CA LEU A 71 0.56 7.07 -13.56
C LEU A 71 0.71 6.22 -14.82
N LEU A 72 -0.13 5.19 -14.92
CA LEU A 72 -0.18 4.27 -16.04
C LEU A 72 -1.43 4.55 -16.87
N VAL A 73 -1.24 5.16 -18.04
CA VAL A 73 -2.32 5.63 -18.94
C VAL A 73 -2.43 4.73 -20.16
N ARG A 74 -3.66 4.44 -20.60
CA ARG A 74 -3.95 3.54 -21.74
C ARG A 74 -4.76 4.27 -22.82
N PRO A 75 -4.14 5.14 -23.63
CA PRO A 75 -4.86 6.01 -24.56
C PRO A 75 -5.59 5.24 -25.68
N LEU A 76 -5.07 4.07 -26.07
CA LEU A 76 -5.55 3.32 -27.24
C LEU A 76 -6.74 2.38 -26.96
N MET A 77 -7.32 2.46 -25.77
CA MET A 77 -8.35 1.56 -25.24
C MET A 77 -9.64 1.45 -26.06
N ASN A 78 -9.94 2.46 -26.88
CA ASN A 78 -11.13 2.52 -27.73
C ASN A 78 -10.85 2.10 -29.18
N PHE A 79 -9.58 1.84 -29.53
CA PHE A 79 -9.20 1.43 -30.87
C PHE A 79 -9.07 -0.09 -30.94
N SER A 80 -9.43 -0.69 -32.07
CA SER A 80 -9.21 -2.11 -32.31
C SER A 80 -7.78 -2.39 -32.74
N LYS A 81 -7.36 -3.66 -32.70
CA LYS A 81 -6.06 -4.06 -33.27
C LYS A 81 -5.98 -3.77 -34.78
N GLN A 82 -7.11 -3.82 -35.49
CA GLN A 82 -7.17 -3.45 -36.91
C GLN A 82 -6.91 -1.96 -37.12
N ASP A 83 -7.40 -1.11 -36.21
CA ASP A 83 -7.15 0.32 -36.29
C ASP A 83 -5.67 0.64 -36.05
N MET A 84 -4.99 -0.13 -35.19
CA MET A 84 -3.54 0.00 -35.00
C MET A 84 -2.78 -0.29 -36.31
N TYR A 85 -3.14 -1.36 -37.02
CA TYR A 85 -2.51 -1.65 -38.31
C TYR A 85 -2.78 -0.55 -39.34
N LYS A 86 -4.01 -0.02 -39.40
CA LYS A 86 -4.34 1.10 -40.30
C LYS A 86 -3.53 2.34 -39.97
N ILE A 87 -3.33 2.65 -38.68
CA ILE A 87 -2.50 3.78 -38.24
C ILE A 87 -1.04 3.58 -38.65
N CYS A 88 -0.47 2.38 -38.43
CA CYS A 88 0.90 2.09 -38.87
C CYS A 88 1.05 2.19 -40.39
N LEU A 89 0.13 1.59 -41.15
CA LEU A 89 0.14 1.65 -42.61
C LEU A 89 -0.02 3.08 -43.13
N GLY A 90 -0.95 3.85 -42.57
CA GLY A 90 -1.16 5.25 -42.93
C GLY A 90 0.02 6.14 -42.57
N GLY A 91 0.77 5.80 -41.52
CA GLY A 91 2.01 6.46 -41.11
C GLY A 91 3.28 5.91 -41.76
N ASN A 92 3.15 4.95 -42.68
CA ASN A 92 4.26 4.22 -43.30
C ASN A 92 5.29 3.68 -42.26
N GLN A 93 4.78 3.14 -41.15
CA GLN A 93 5.57 2.58 -40.06
C GLN A 93 5.52 1.05 -40.09
N ASP A 94 6.69 0.44 -40.13
CA ASP A 94 6.84 -1.00 -39.94
C ASP A 94 6.62 -1.39 -38.47
N TRP A 95 6.22 -2.65 -38.25
CA TRP A 95 6.04 -3.20 -36.91
C TRP A 95 6.59 -4.62 -36.81
N VAL A 96 6.87 -5.04 -35.58
CA VAL A 96 7.34 -6.39 -35.27
C VAL A 96 6.22 -7.19 -34.61
N GLU A 97 5.95 -8.39 -35.10
CA GLU A 97 5.07 -9.36 -34.45
C GLU A 97 5.87 -10.35 -33.62
N ASP A 98 5.59 -10.39 -32.32
CA ASP A 98 6.21 -11.36 -31.41
C ASP A 98 5.81 -12.80 -31.81
N PRO A 99 6.77 -13.70 -32.13
CA PRO A 99 6.48 -15.09 -32.48
C PRO A 99 5.65 -15.84 -31.45
N THR A 100 5.78 -15.47 -30.16
CA THR A 100 5.05 -16.09 -29.06
C THR A 100 3.55 -15.80 -29.10
N ASN A 101 3.09 -14.81 -29.88
CA ASN A 101 1.67 -14.49 -30.07
C ASN A 101 0.86 -15.66 -30.64
N LYS A 102 1.51 -16.62 -31.31
CA LYS A 102 0.89 -17.84 -31.86
C LYS A 102 0.79 -18.99 -30.86
N SER A 103 1.46 -18.88 -29.71
CA SER A 103 1.50 -19.96 -28.72
C SER A 103 0.18 -20.08 -27.95
N LEU A 104 -0.48 -21.24 -28.06
CA LEU A 104 -1.68 -21.59 -27.31
C LEU A 104 -1.41 -21.97 -25.84
N LEU A 105 -0.14 -21.98 -25.41
CA LEU A 105 0.20 -22.21 -24.00
C LEU A 105 -0.36 -21.10 -23.10
N PHE A 106 -0.39 -19.87 -23.59
CA PHE A 106 -0.86 -18.71 -22.85
C PHE A 106 -2.38 -18.50 -23.03
N ALA A 107 -3.10 -18.38 -21.90
CA ALA A 107 -4.56 -18.23 -21.92
C ALA A 107 -5.04 -17.04 -22.75
N ARG A 108 -4.34 -15.90 -22.69
CA ARG A 108 -4.69 -14.72 -23.51
C ARG A 108 -4.60 -15.00 -25.01
N ASN A 109 -3.55 -15.68 -25.47
CA ASN A 109 -3.40 -16.01 -26.89
C ASN A 109 -4.50 -16.97 -27.36
N ARG A 110 -4.85 -17.97 -26.54
CA ARG A 110 -5.99 -18.86 -26.87
C ARG A 110 -7.30 -18.09 -26.98
N ILE A 111 -7.60 -17.26 -25.98
CA ILE A 111 -8.81 -16.41 -25.97
C ILE A 111 -8.83 -15.52 -27.20
N ARG A 112 -7.70 -14.90 -27.56
CA ARG A 112 -7.58 -14.08 -28.77
C ARG A 112 -7.92 -14.86 -30.04
N MET A 113 -7.46 -16.10 -30.17
CA MET A 113 -7.78 -16.95 -31.31
C MET A 113 -9.28 -17.28 -31.34
N SER A 114 -9.83 -17.78 -30.23
CA SER A 114 -11.27 -18.10 -30.14
C SER A 114 -12.16 -16.88 -30.39
N LEU A 115 -11.75 -15.69 -29.92
CA LEU A 115 -12.45 -14.43 -30.20
C LEU A 115 -12.45 -14.06 -31.68
N ARG A 116 -11.37 -14.36 -32.42
CA ARG A 116 -11.32 -14.14 -33.88
C ARG A 116 -12.31 -15.03 -34.61
N ASP A 117 -12.47 -16.27 -34.18
CA ASP A 117 -13.36 -17.24 -34.83
C ASP A 117 -14.85 -16.86 -34.71
N VAL A 118 -15.24 -16.19 -33.62
CA VAL A 118 -16.63 -15.75 -33.38
C VAL A 118 -16.87 -14.26 -33.64
N SER A 119 -15.86 -13.54 -34.17
CA SER A 119 -15.81 -12.08 -34.25
C SER A 119 -16.62 -11.53 -35.44
N SER A 120 -17.95 -11.44 -35.27
CA SER A 120 -18.79 -10.58 -36.12
C SER A 120 -18.77 -9.12 -35.65
N SER A 121 -19.15 -8.17 -36.51
CA SER A 121 -19.25 -6.75 -36.12
C SER A 121 -20.25 -6.57 -34.96
N ILE A 122 -21.37 -7.28 -35.00
CA ILE A 122 -22.40 -7.26 -33.95
C ILE A 122 -21.82 -7.80 -32.64
N PHE A 123 -21.15 -8.96 -32.68
CA PHE A 123 -20.54 -9.56 -31.49
C PHE A 123 -19.54 -8.61 -30.82
N LYS A 124 -18.67 -7.96 -31.60
CA LYS A 124 -17.69 -6.98 -31.07
C LYS A 124 -18.39 -5.79 -30.42
N SER A 125 -19.39 -5.22 -31.08
CA SER A 125 -20.13 -4.06 -30.58
C SER A 125 -20.85 -4.37 -29.27
N GLU A 126 -21.58 -5.49 -29.21
CA GLU A 126 -22.31 -5.92 -28.02
C GLU A 126 -21.36 -6.27 -26.86
N LEU A 127 -20.25 -6.96 -27.13
CA LEU A 127 -19.24 -7.24 -26.11
C LEU A 127 -18.62 -5.96 -25.54
N GLN A 128 -18.29 -4.98 -26.40
CA GLN A 128 -17.79 -3.67 -25.94
C GLN A 128 -18.86 -2.92 -25.13
N ALA A 129 -20.13 -2.98 -25.51
CA ALA A 129 -21.24 -2.37 -24.77
C ALA A 129 -21.36 -2.97 -23.36
N VAL A 130 -21.25 -4.29 -23.19
CA VAL A 130 -21.24 -4.93 -21.86
C VAL A 130 -20.03 -4.51 -21.03
N ILE A 131 -18.83 -4.45 -21.63
CA ILE A 131 -17.62 -3.99 -20.95
C ILE A 131 -17.79 -2.54 -20.49
N LEU A 132 -18.35 -1.68 -21.34
CA LEU A 132 -18.64 -0.28 -21.03
C LEU A 132 -19.64 -0.16 -19.87
N ALA A 133 -20.73 -0.93 -19.89
CA ALA A 133 -21.69 -0.97 -18.78
C ALA A 133 -21.02 -1.42 -17.47
N CYS A 134 -20.15 -2.44 -17.51
CA CYS A 134 -19.37 -2.85 -16.33
C CYS A 134 -18.44 -1.72 -15.83
N ARG A 135 -17.81 -0.96 -16.73
CA ARG A 135 -16.95 0.19 -16.38
C ARG A 135 -17.73 1.32 -15.72
N ARG A 136 -18.91 1.64 -16.25
CA ARG A 136 -19.83 2.63 -15.66
C ARG A 136 -20.17 2.24 -14.23
N THR A 137 -20.60 1.00 -14.01
CA THR A 137 -20.85 0.46 -12.67
C THR A 137 -19.63 0.54 -11.76
N ARG A 138 -18.44 0.16 -12.23
CA ARG A 138 -17.22 0.28 -11.42
C ARG A 138 -16.95 1.73 -11.01
N SER A 139 -17.10 2.68 -11.95
CA SER A 139 -16.85 4.11 -11.73
C SER A 139 -17.80 4.69 -10.67
N PHE A 140 -19.09 4.40 -10.79
CA PHE A 140 -20.07 4.79 -9.77
C PHE A 140 -19.70 4.24 -8.39
N ILE A 141 -19.35 2.95 -8.31
CA ILE A 141 -18.94 2.35 -7.04
C ILE A 141 -17.66 3.01 -6.49
N ASP A 142 -16.69 3.35 -7.35
CA ASP A 142 -15.50 4.11 -6.93
C ASP A 142 -15.88 5.47 -6.33
N GLN A 143 -16.78 6.23 -6.97
CA GLN A 143 -17.24 7.53 -6.48
C GLN A 143 -17.94 7.41 -5.12
N VAL A 144 -18.83 6.42 -4.95
CA VAL A 144 -19.48 6.13 -3.66
C VAL A 144 -18.43 5.79 -2.59
N CYS A 145 -17.45 4.92 -2.91
CA CYS A 145 -16.39 4.56 -1.98
C CYS A 145 -15.56 5.78 -1.56
N CYS A 146 -15.22 6.69 -2.48
CA CYS A 146 -14.49 7.92 -2.15
C CYS A 146 -15.24 8.79 -1.16
N LYS A 147 -16.55 9.00 -1.40
CA LYS A 147 -17.42 9.77 -0.49
C LYS A 147 -17.44 9.14 0.91
N LEU A 148 -17.62 7.82 0.99
CA LEU A 148 -17.65 7.10 2.27
C LEU A 148 -16.30 7.15 3.00
N ILE A 149 -15.18 7.03 2.28
CA ILE A 149 -13.84 7.12 2.86
C ILE A 149 -13.61 8.50 3.47
N ASN A 150 -13.93 9.57 2.74
CA ASN A 150 -13.75 10.94 3.21
C ASN A 150 -14.64 11.32 4.40
N GLN A 151 -15.79 10.66 4.56
CA GLN A 151 -16.77 10.97 5.61
C GLN A 151 -16.59 10.08 6.85
N ALA A 152 -16.38 8.78 6.67
CA ALA A 152 -16.47 7.79 7.73
C ALA A 152 -15.12 7.29 8.25
N ILE A 153 -13.99 7.67 7.64
CA ILE A 153 -12.67 7.17 8.03
C ILE A 153 -11.78 8.26 8.58
N VAL A 154 -11.14 7.97 9.71
CA VAL A 154 -10.00 8.73 10.23
C VAL A 154 -8.77 7.83 10.26
N VAL A 155 -7.74 8.20 9.49
CA VAL A 155 -6.44 7.51 9.50
C VAL A 155 -5.53 8.18 10.53
N LYS A 156 -4.85 7.36 11.34
CA LYS A 156 -3.85 7.80 12.32
C LYS A 156 -2.63 6.88 12.22
N ASP A 157 -1.46 7.43 11.93
CA ASP A 157 -0.12 6.80 11.97
C ASP A 157 -0.10 5.25 11.88
N GLY A 158 -0.61 4.70 10.78
CA GLY A 158 -0.58 3.25 10.49
C GLY A 158 -1.83 2.43 10.84
N TYR A 159 -2.89 3.05 11.34
CA TYR A 159 -4.20 2.43 11.54
C TYR A 159 -5.35 3.37 11.12
N ALA A 160 -6.54 2.81 10.96
CA ALA A 160 -7.77 3.55 10.61
C ALA A 160 -8.85 3.33 11.66
N ILE A 161 -9.71 4.33 11.84
CA ILE A 161 -10.95 4.23 12.61
C ILE A 161 -12.09 4.49 11.64
N ILE A 162 -13.00 3.52 11.52
CA ILE A 162 -14.23 3.61 10.74
C ILE A 162 -15.37 3.98 11.69
N ASP A 163 -16.05 5.08 11.41
CA ASP A 163 -17.26 5.50 12.10
C ASP A 163 -18.48 4.82 11.46
N LEU A 164 -19.08 3.86 12.17
CA LEU A 164 -20.20 3.08 11.66
C LEU A 164 -21.53 3.83 11.69
N GLU A 165 -21.65 4.87 12.50
CA GLU A 165 -22.86 5.73 12.52
C GLU A 165 -22.91 6.55 11.24
N ILE A 166 -21.77 7.15 10.86
CA ILE A 166 -21.63 7.89 9.60
C ILE A 166 -21.72 6.95 8.39
N LEU A 167 -21.00 5.82 8.43
CA LEU A 167 -21.04 4.84 7.34
C LEU A 167 -22.45 4.28 7.12
N SER A 168 -23.24 4.15 8.19
CA SER A 168 -24.60 3.58 8.18
C SER A 168 -24.69 2.32 7.31
N PRO A 169 -23.97 1.22 7.65
CA PRO A 169 -23.81 0.06 6.77
C PRO A 169 -25.11 -0.42 6.13
N SER A 170 -26.20 -0.47 6.91
CA SER A 170 -27.55 -0.86 6.47
C SER A 170 -28.11 -0.12 5.24
N LYS A 171 -27.64 1.10 4.96
CA LYS A 171 -28.08 1.92 3.82
C LYS A 171 -27.19 1.82 2.59
N VAL A 172 -26.03 1.17 2.71
CA VAL A 172 -25.04 1.05 1.62
C VAL A 172 -25.20 -0.30 0.94
N GLU A 173 -25.15 -0.33 -0.38
CA GLU A 173 -25.19 -1.58 -1.16
C GLU A 173 -23.97 -2.48 -0.87
N ASP A 174 -24.17 -3.81 -0.85
CA ASP A 174 -23.13 -4.78 -0.50
C ASP A 174 -21.89 -4.69 -1.39
N ILE A 175 -22.08 -4.41 -2.68
CA ILE A 175 -20.96 -4.26 -3.61
C ILE A 175 -20.10 -3.03 -3.30
N CYS A 176 -20.73 -1.93 -2.89
CA CYS A 176 -20.05 -0.72 -2.46
C CYS A 176 -19.34 -0.95 -1.12
N LEU A 177 -20.03 -1.53 -0.15
CA LEU A 177 -19.47 -1.83 1.17
C LEU A 177 -18.30 -2.82 1.09
N SER A 178 -18.41 -3.86 0.26
CA SER A 178 -17.34 -4.83 0.02
C SER A 178 -16.10 -4.17 -0.56
N LYS A 179 -16.28 -3.31 -1.57
CA LYS A 179 -15.17 -2.58 -2.19
C LYS A 179 -14.55 -1.59 -1.21
N PHE A 180 -15.36 -0.82 -0.49
CA PHE A 180 -14.92 0.09 0.57
C PHE A 180 -14.03 -0.63 1.58
N LEU A 181 -14.49 -1.74 2.18
CA LEU A 181 -13.70 -2.50 3.14
C LEU A 181 -12.42 -3.03 2.50
N SER A 182 -12.49 -3.57 1.28
CA SER A 182 -11.31 -4.06 0.57
C SER A 182 -10.25 -2.96 0.38
N LEU A 183 -10.64 -1.72 0.08
CA LEU A 183 -9.75 -0.57 -0.03
C LEU A 183 -9.10 -0.22 1.31
N VAL A 184 -9.89 -0.14 2.39
CA VAL A 184 -9.36 0.17 3.74
C VAL A 184 -8.37 -0.89 4.20
N LEU A 185 -8.73 -2.17 4.06
CA LEU A 185 -7.84 -3.27 4.42
C LEU A 185 -6.58 -3.26 3.55
N GLN A 186 -6.70 -3.00 2.25
CA GLN A 186 -5.54 -2.91 1.36
C GLN A 186 -4.62 -1.73 1.73
N PHE A 187 -5.18 -0.58 2.10
CA PHE A 187 -4.45 0.60 2.52
C PHE A 187 -3.68 0.37 3.83
N ILE A 188 -4.30 -0.25 4.83
CA ILE A 188 -3.64 -0.50 6.12
C ILE A 188 -2.62 -1.64 6.03
N SER A 189 -2.97 -2.73 5.33
CA SER A 189 -2.10 -3.88 5.20
C SER A 189 -1.02 -3.72 4.14
N GLN A 190 -1.18 -2.84 3.14
CA GLN A 190 -0.30 -2.81 1.97
C GLN A 190 -0.21 -4.16 1.23
N ARG A 191 -1.31 -4.91 1.18
CA ARG A 191 -1.38 -6.12 0.36
C ARG A 191 -1.53 -5.78 -1.11
N TYR A 192 -0.73 -6.40 -1.97
CA TYR A 192 -0.87 -6.22 -3.43
C TYR A 192 -2.18 -6.75 -4.01
N ARG A 193 -2.85 -7.70 -3.33
CA ARG A 193 -4.10 -8.29 -3.81
C ARG A 193 -5.26 -7.91 -2.89
N PRO A 194 -6.36 -7.33 -3.43
CA PRO A 194 -7.54 -7.01 -2.65
C PRO A 194 -8.24 -8.27 -2.14
N VAL A 195 -9.06 -8.10 -1.11
CA VAL A 195 -9.85 -9.18 -0.49
C VAL A 195 -10.93 -9.66 -1.45
N ARG A 196 -11.15 -10.98 -1.52
CA ARG A 196 -12.14 -11.63 -2.39
C ARG A 196 -12.75 -12.85 -1.72
N GLY A 197 -13.86 -13.36 -2.28
CA GLY A 197 -14.44 -14.64 -1.90
C GLY A 197 -15.04 -14.65 -0.49
N SER A 198 -14.87 -15.77 0.22
CA SER A 198 -15.44 -15.98 1.56
C SER A 198 -14.98 -14.94 2.58
N THR A 199 -13.72 -14.51 2.52
CA THR A 199 -13.21 -13.44 3.40
C THR A 199 -13.95 -12.12 3.21
N SER A 200 -14.33 -11.78 1.97
CA SER A 200 -15.14 -10.58 1.73
C SER A 200 -16.55 -10.69 2.29
N LYS A 201 -17.17 -11.88 2.23
CA LYS A 201 -18.50 -12.11 2.82
C LYS A 201 -18.45 -11.97 4.34
N LEU A 202 -17.47 -12.62 4.96
CA LEU A 202 -17.26 -12.55 6.40
C LEU A 202 -17.02 -11.10 6.88
N LEU A 203 -16.30 -10.28 6.10
CA LEU A 203 -16.11 -8.86 6.40
C LEU A 203 -17.41 -8.05 6.30
N LEU A 204 -18.25 -8.34 5.30
CA LEU A 204 -19.58 -7.74 5.19
C LEU A 204 -20.43 -8.08 6.41
N ASP A 205 -20.53 -9.37 6.75
CA ASP A 205 -21.31 -9.84 7.90
C ASP A 205 -20.86 -9.18 9.21
N TYR A 206 -19.54 -9.03 9.38
CA TYR A 206 -18.94 -8.35 10.53
C TYR A 206 -19.39 -6.88 10.65
N ILE A 207 -19.34 -6.12 9.56
CA ILE A 207 -19.68 -4.69 9.55
C ILE A 207 -21.20 -4.46 9.59
N ARG A 208 -21.98 -5.40 9.03
CA ARG A 208 -23.45 -5.41 9.13
C ARG A 208 -23.94 -5.67 10.54
N THR A 209 -23.14 -6.38 11.35
CA THR A 209 -23.42 -6.61 12.77
C THR A 209 -23.10 -5.33 13.57
N PHE A 210 -23.96 -4.32 13.44
CA PHE A 210 -23.87 -3.06 14.18
C PHE A 210 -24.68 -3.12 15.48
N PRO A 211 -24.14 -2.70 16.64
CA PRO A 211 -22.75 -2.26 16.86
C PRO A 211 -21.76 -3.43 16.89
N CYS A 212 -20.54 -3.21 16.40
CA CYS A 212 -19.50 -4.25 16.41
C CYS A 212 -19.04 -4.54 17.84
N LYS A 213 -19.15 -5.79 18.27
CA LYS A 213 -18.74 -6.23 19.63
C LYS A 213 -17.52 -7.14 19.63
N ASN A 214 -17.32 -7.89 18.56
CA ASN A 214 -16.26 -8.88 18.46
C ASN A 214 -15.07 -8.33 17.68
N SER A 215 -13.94 -9.01 17.77
CA SER A 215 -12.77 -8.74 16.92
C SER A 215 -12.66 -9.76 15.79
N LEU A 216 -11.96 -9.38 14.72
CA LEU A 216 -11.77 -10.19 13.53
C LEU A 216 -10.41 -9.93 12.90
N THR A 217 -9.67 -10.99 12.57
CA THR A 217 -8.48 -10.89 11.71
C THR A 217 -8.85 -11.25 10.28
N ALA A 218 -8.61 -10.33 9.35
CA ALA A 218 -8.89 -10.55 7.94
C ALA A 218 -7.87 -9.82 7.07
N ALA A 219 -7.39 -10.49 6.01
CA ALA A 219 -6.48 -9.93 5.02
C ALA A 219 -5.28 -9.15 5.60
N GLY A 220 -4.65 -9.68 6.66
CA GLY A 220 -3.49 -9.05 7.28
C GLY A 220 -3.82 -7.85 8.18
N CYS A 221 -5.09 -7.51 8.35
CA CYS A 221 -5.55 -6.53 9.32
C CYS A 221 -6.25 -7.21 10.51
N TYR A 222 -6.18 -6.55 11.65
CA TYR A 222 -6.99 -6.82 12.83
C TYR A 222 -8.06 -5.73 12.96
N LEU A 223 -9.31 -6.16 13.08
CA LEU A 223 -10.49 -5.32 13.23
C LEU A 223 -11.05 -5.53 14.63
N CYS A 224 -11.31 -4.44 15.37
CA CYS A 224 -11.94 -4.54 16.68
C CYS A 224 -12.74 -3.26 17.00
N PRO A 225 -13.64 -3.30 17.99
CA PRO A 225 -14.34 -2.10 18.43
C PRO A 225 -13.33 -1.07 18.96
N ALA A 226 -13.48 0.20 18.57
CA ALA A 226 -12.62 1.25 19.07
C ALA A 226 -12.86 1.45 20.58
N PRO A 227 -11.81 1.64 21.40
CA PRO A 227 -11.96 1.81 22.84
C PRO A 227 -12.95 2.94 23.19
N GLY A 228 -13.87 2.67 24.12
CA GLY A 228 -14.86 3.66 24.58
C GLY A 228 -16.03 3.92 23.62
N SER A 229 -16.04 3.35 22.40
CA SER A 229 -17.10 3.60 21.40
C SER A 229 -18.38 2.76 21.60
N LYS A 230 -18.36 1.76 22.51
CA LYS A 230 -19.46 0.77 22.64
C LYS A 230 -19.80 0.03 21.33
N GLY A 231 -18.88 0.02 20.36
CA GLY A 231 -19.05 -0.66 19.07
C GLY A 231 -19.60 0.21 17.94
N THR A 232 -19.74 1.52 18.13
CA THR A 232 -20.13 2.46 17.04
C THR A 232 -18.96 2.80 16.13
N LYS A 233 -17.72 2.54 16.56
CA LYS A 233 -16.52 2.75 15.76
C LYS A 233 -15.70 1.47 15.69
N THR A 234 -15.18 1.16 14.52
CA THR A 234 -14.31 0.00 14.28
C THR A 234 -12.89 0.46 14.01
N LEU A 235 -11.95 -0.02 14.81
CA LEU A 235 -10.52 0.12 14.59
C LEU A 235 -10.05 -0.90 13.56
N VAL A 236 -9.21 -0.48 12.61
CA VAL A 236 -8.52 -1.35 11.65
C VAL A 236 -7.03 -1.08 11.74
N CYS A 237 -6.25 -2.06 12.18
CA CYS A 237 -4.78 -1.98 12.25
C CYS A 237 -4.13 -3.20 11.57
N CYS A 238 -2.81 -3.18 11.35
CA CYS A 238 -2.11 -4.37 10.90
C CYS A 238 -2.20 -5.47 11.95
N SER A 239 -2.43 -6.70 11.52
CA SER A 239 -2.26 -7.87 12.39
C SER A 239 -0.79 -8.06 12.72
N VAL A 240 -0.50 -8.40 13.98
CA VAL A 240 0.87 -8.71 14.46
C VAL A 240 1.42 -9.97 13.79
N ASP A 241 0.54 -10.90 13.41
CA ASP A 241 0.88 -12.15 12.73
C ASP A 241 0.84 -12.04 11.20
N CYS A 242 0.90 -10.81 10.66
CA CYS A 242 0.77 -10.61 9.22
C CYS A 242 2.02 -11.15 8.49
N PRO A 243 1.87 -12.10 7.53
CA PRO A 243 3.00 -12.67 6.78
C PRO A 243 3.56 -11.74 5.68
N LEU A 244 3.30 -10.44 5.78
CA LEU A 244 3.90 -9.43 4.92
C LEU A 244 5.35 -9.20 5.35
N PRO A 245 6.24 -8.73 4.45
CA PRO A 245 7.63 -8.51 4.82
C PRO A 245 7.69 -7.48 5.96
N SER A 246 7.97 -7.96 7.17
CA SER A 246 8.53 -7.20 8.28
C SER A 246 9.96 -6.75 7.98
N LYS A 247 10.45 -7.04 6.76
CA LYS A 247 11.79 -6.73 6.31
C LYS A 247 11.93 -5.23 6.05
N MET A 248 12.98 -4.69 6.63
CA MET A 248 13.52 -3.39 6.29
C MET A 248 14.01 -3.43 4.83
N GLU A 249 13.49 -2.54 3.99
CA GLU A 249 13.98 -2.33 2.63
C GLU A 249 14.84 -1.06 2.61
N PRO A 250 16.15 -1.17 2.32
CA PRO A 250 17.03 0.00 2.27
C PRO A 250 16.54 0.98 1.21
N PHE A 251 16.56 2.26 1.55
CA PHE A 251 16.29 3.32 0.59
C PHE A 251 17.55 3.61 -0.22
N HIS A 252 17.48 3.41 -1.53
CA HIS A 252 18.55 3.79 -2.44
C HIS A 252 18.22 5.16 -3.05
N ALA A 253 18.84 6.22 -2.54
CA ALA A 253 18.84 7.51 -3.20
C ALA A 253 19.72 7.39 -4.46
N CYS A 254 19.14 7.51 -5.66
CA CYS A 254 19.97 7.85 -6.82
C CYS A 254 20.23 9.36 -6.76
N THR A 255 21.47 9.73 -6.45
CA THR A 255 22.00 11.07 -6.67
C THR A 255 22.27 11.22 -8.16
N PHE A 256 21.37 11.90 -8.85
CA PHE A 256 21.66 12.44 -10.17
C PHE A 256 21.69 13.96 -10.08
N GLY A 257 22.58 14.57 -10.87
CA GLY A 257 22.80 16.01 -10.87
C GLY A 257 21.48 16.76 -11.00
N GLU A 258 21.43 17.92 -10.35
CA GLU A 258 20.34 18.88 -10.39
C GLU A 258 19.98 19.24 -11.85
N GLN A 259 19.16 18.40 -12.48
CA GLN A 259 18.33 18.81 -13.58
C GLN A 259 16.94 18.94 -13.01
N GLU A 260 16.57 20.20 -12.71
CA GLU A 260 15.19 20.59 -12.51
C GLU A 260 14.44 20.33 -13.82
N HIS A 261 13.96 19.11 -14.01
CA HIS A 261 12.92 18.88 -14.97
C HIS A 261 11.61 19.37 -14.35
N HIS A 262 11.28 20.62 -14.65
CA HIS A 262 9.94 21.16 -14.47
C HIS A 262 8.94 20.12 -14.99
N ILE A 263 8.01 19.70 -14.13
CA ILE A 263 6.84 18.93 -14.55
C ILE A 263 6.15 19.79 -15.62
N PRO A 264 6.09 19.35 -16.89
CA PRO A 264 5.50 20.17 -17.93
C PRO A 264 4.03 20.41 -17.57
N SER A 265 3.52 21.62 -17.77
CA SER A 265 2.10 21.99 -17.57
C SER A 265 1.14 21.04 -18.31
N GLU A 266 1.61 20.41 -19.38
CA GLU A 266 0.89 19.37 -20.12
C GLU A 266 0.61 18.10 -19.30
N LEU A 267 1.48 17.72 -18.35
CA LEU A 267 1.28 16.55 -17.49
C LEU A 267 0.15 16.78 -16.48
N GLU A 268 0.16 17.95 -15.84
CA GLU A 268 -0.91 18.38 -14.96
C GLU A 268 -2.21 18.49 -15.72
N GLN A 269 -2.18 19.03 -16.95
CA GLN A 269 -3.34 19.07 -17.83
C GLN A 269 -3.83 17.66 -18.19
N ILE A 270 -2.95 16.71 -18.53
CA ILE A 270 -3.35 15.31 -18.78
C ILE A 270 -3.99 14.69 -17.54
N ILE A 271 -3.48 14.97 -16.34
CA ILE A 271 -4.04 14.46 -15.07
C ILE A 271 -5.39 15.13 -14.77
N VAL A 272 -5.52 16.42 -15.01
CA VAL A 272 -6.76 17.18 -14.85
C VAL A 272 -7.81 16.73 -15.86
N ASP A 273 -7.46 16.63 -17.14
CA ASP A 273 -8.31 16.12 -18.22
C ASP A 273 -8.70 14.67 -17.99
N ALA A 274 -7.80 13.87 -17.42
CA ALA A 274 -8.08 12.51 -17.01
C ALA A 274 -9.09 12.43 -15.85
N LYS A 275 -8.91 13.26 -14.82
CA LYS A 275 -9.85 13.37 -13.69
C LYS A 275 -11.19 13.87 -14.21
N SER A 276 -11.19 14.93 -15.00
CA SER A 276 -12.35 15.47 -15.72
C SER A 276 -13.02 14.42 -16.60
N TYR A 277 -12.30 13.57 -17.34
CA TYR A 277 -12.88 12.48 -18.13
C TYR A 277 -13.50 11.39 -17.23
N SER A 278 -12.88 11.11 -16.08
CA SER A 278 -13.45 10.22 -15.06
C SER A 278 -14.66 10.83 -14.36
N ASP A 279 -14.70 12.16 -14.23
CA ASP A 279 -15.72 12.92 -13.52
C ASP A 279 -16.90 13.28 -14.44
N HIS A 280 -16.70 13.49 -15.74
CA HIS A 280 -17.75 13.66 -16.76
C HIS A 280 -18.56 12.38 -16.99
N LEU A 281 -18.13 11.25 -16.42
CA LEU A 281 -18.96 10.08 -16.14
C LEU A 281 -19.68 10.27 -14.78
N VAL A 282 -20.30 11.43 -14.53
CA VAL A 282 -21.31 11.57 -13.48
C VAL A 282 -22.48 10.71 -13.94
N LEU A 283 -22.49 9.48 -13.46
CA LEU A 283 -23.56 8.54 -13.72
C LEU A 283 -24.63 8.82 -12.69
N ASP A 284 -25.79 9.25 -13.16
CA ASP A 284 -27.00 9.13 -12.37
C ASP A 284 -27.26 7.63 -12.08
N GLU A 285 -27.88 7.28 -10.95
CA GLU A 285 -28.11 5.87 -10.60
C GLU A 285 -28.84 5.10 -11.70
N SER A 286 -29.63 5.81 -12.50
CA SER A 286 -30.37 5.34 -13.67
C SER A 286 -29.48 4.76 -14.78
N ASP A 287 -28.22 5.20 -14.91
CA ASP A 287 -27.25 4.72 -15.90
C ASP A 287 -26.43 3.50 -15.42
N VAL A 288 -26.67 3.03 -14.20
CA VAL A 288 -25.89 1.97 -13.55
C VAL A 288 -26.64 0.65 -13.49
N HIS A 289 -26.45 -0.16 -14.52
CA HIS A 289 -27.23 -1.38 -14.75
C HIS A 289 -26.89 -2.60 -13.87
N PHE A 290 -25.72 -2.62 -13.21
CA PHE A 290 -25.18 -3.85 -12.60
C PHE A 290 -24.90 -3.76 -11.08
N LEU A 291 -25.56 -2.85 -10.36
CA LEU A 291 -25.33 -2.68 -8.90
C LEU A 291 -25.75 -3.92 -8.10
N ASN A 292 -26.91 -4.50 -8.41
CA ASN A 292 -27.53 -5.59 -7.63
C ASN A 292 -27.28 -6.98 -8.23
N VAL A 293 -26.23 -7.10 -9.05
CA VAL A 293 -26.02 -8.25 -9.92
C VAL A 293 -24.86 -9.09 -9.37
N THR A 294 -25.10 -10.38 -9.13
CA THR A 294 -24.05 -11.33 -8.76
C THR A 294 -23.14 -11.60 -9.96
N SER A 295 -21.93 -12.10 -9.72
CA SER A 295 -20.95 -12.36 -10.79
C SER A 295 -21.47 -13.26 -11.92
N GLU A 296 -22.36 -14.21 -11.60
CA GLU A 296 -22.94 -15.14 -12.57
C GLU A 296 -24.12 -14.53 -13.33
N SER A 297 -24.72 -13.44 -12.84
CA SER A 297 -25.89 -12.83 -13.47
C SER A 297 -25.57 -11.64 -14.38
N VAL A 298 -24.31 -11.19 -14.49
CA VAL A 298 -23.95 -10.05 -15.36
C VAL A 298 -24.35 -10.27 -16.82
N LEU A 299 -24.09 -11.46 -17.38
CA LEU A 299 -24.47 -11.76 -18.76
C LEU A 299 -25.99 -11.93 -18.92
N THR A 300 -26.63 -12.56 -17.94
CA THR A 300 -28.09 -12.75 -17.92
C THR A 300 -28.79 -11.40 -17.88
N GLU A 301 -28.29 -10.48 -17.06
CA GLU A 301 -28.82 -9.14 -16.92
C GLU A 301 -28.54 -8.29 -18.16
N ALA A 302 -27.33 -8.37 -18.74
CA ALA A 302 -27.01 -7.72 -20.01
C ALA A 302 -27.94 -8.16 -21.14
N LYS A 303 -28.30 -9.45 -21.18
CA LYS A 303 -29.31 -9.97 -22.10
C LYS A 303 -30.70 -9.43 -21.80
N ARG A 304 -31.13 -9.41 -20.53
CA ARG A 304 -32.44 -8.88 -20.09
C ARG A 304 -32.62 -7.41 -20.49
N LEU A 305 -31.54 -6.63 -20.41
CA LEU A 305 -31.50 -5.22 -20.78
C LEU A 305 -31.33 -4.98 -22.29
N GLY A 306 -31.26 -6.04 -23.10
CA GLY A 306 -31.10 -5.92 -24.55
C GLY A 306 -29.71 -5.47 -25.02
N ILE A 307 -28.70 -5.48 -24.14
CA ILE A 307 -27.31 -5.18 -24.50
C ILE A 307 -26.69 -6.34 -25.30
N LEU A 308 -27.09 -7.58 -24.98
CA LEU A 308 -26.66 -8.79 -25.68
C LEU A 308 -27.81 -9.43 -26.45
N SER A 309 -27.57 -9.75 -27.71
CA SER A 309 -28.41 -10.68 -28.47
C SER A 309 -28.26 -12.12 -27.97
N GLU A 310 -29.23 -12.97 -28.29
CA GLU A 310 -29.17 -14.41 -27.93
C GLU A 310 -27.93 -15.10 -28.50
N SER A 311 -27.53 -14.75 -29.73
CA SER A 311 -26.37 -15.33 -30.40
C SER A 311 -25.06 -14.92 -29.71
N THR A 312 -24.86 -13.62 -29.44
CA THR A 312 -23.68 -13.14 -28.71
C THR A 312 -23.61 -13.72 -27.30
N TYR A 313 -24.74 -13.76 -26.58
CA TYR A 313 -24.81 -14.36 -25.25
C TYR A 313 -24.34 -15.82 -25.26
N ARG A 314 -24.81 -16.63 -26.22
CA ARG A 314 -24.38 -18.03 -26.38
C ARG A 314 -22.89 -18.13 -26.71
N ASN A 315 -22.38 -17.29 -27.61
CA ASN A 315 -20.95 -17.29 -27.97
C ASN A 315 -20.08 -16.95 -26.76
N ILE A 316 -20.44 -15.95 -25.95
CA ILE A 316 -19.69 -15.59 -24.73
C ILE A 316 -19.70 -16.76 -23.72
N LEU A 317 -20.86 -17.42 -23.53
CA LEU A 317 -20.94 -18.59 -22.65
C LEU A 317 -20.12 -19.78 -23.13
N LEU A 318 -20.05 -20.01 -24.44
CA LEU A 318 -19.19 -21.05 -25.03
C LEU A 318 -17.72 -20.75 -24.72
N LEU A 319 -17.26 -19.52 -25.01
CA LEU A 319 -15.90 -19.07 -24.69
C LEU A 319 -15.57 -19.21 -23.20
N GLN A 320 -16.51 -18.83 -22.34
CA GLN A 320 -16.37 -18.98 -20.89
C GLN A 320 -16.18 -20.45 -20.50
N ARG A 321 -17.08 -21.34 -20.96
CA ARG A 321 -17.03 -22.76 -20.63
C ARG A 321 -15.74 -23.43 -21.09
N GLU A 322 -15.28 -23.12 -22.30
CA GLU A 322 -14.03 -23.65 -22.85
C GLU A 322 -12.83 -23.27 -21.97
N GLU A 323 -12.68 -21.99 -21.62
CA GLU A 323 -11.56 -21.57 -20.78
C GLU A 323 -11.70 -21.99 -19.32
N THR A 324 -12.91 -22.10 -18.77
CA THR A 324 -13.13 -22.66 -17.43
C THR A 324 -12.71 -24.14 -17.37
N LYS A 325 -13.05 -24.94 -18.39
CA LYS A 325 -12.63 -26.34 -18.48
C LYS A 325 -11.11 -26.47 -18.53
N ARG A 326 -10.45 -25.67 -19.37
CA ARG A 326 -8.98 -25.64 -19.48
C ARG A 326 -8.29 -25.18 -18.20
N PHE A 327 -8.91 -24.25 -17.46
CA PHE A 327 -8.39 -23.81 -16.16
C PHE A 327 -8.49 -24.91 -15.09
N LYS A 328 -9.63 -25.61 -15.01
CA LYS A 328 -9.81 -26.75 -14.09
C LYS A 328 -8.88 -27.90 -14.41
N SER A 329 -8.79 -28.32 -15.66
CA SER A 329 -7.90 -29.41 -16.07
C SER A 329 -6.44 -29.11 -15.73
N LYS A 330 -5.98 -27.86 -15.93
CA LYS A 330 -4.63 -27.46 -15.53
C LYS A 330 -4.41 -27.51 -14.01
N THR A 331 -5.42 -27.14 -13.22
CA THR A 331 -5.34 -27.22 -11.75
C THR A 331 -5.28 -28.67 -11.27
N GLU A 332 -6.03 -29.58 -11.91
CA GLU A 332 -6.03 -31.02 -11.61
C GLU A 332 -4.74 -31.73 -12.09
N THR A 333 -4.17 -31.33 -13.23
CA THR A 333 -2.87 -31.82 -13.71
C THR A 333 -1.72 -31.30 -12.84
N GLU A 334 -1.76 -30.04 -12.40
CA GLU A 334 -0.78 -29.51 -11.43
C GLU A 334 -0.91 -30.24 -10.09
N LEU A 335 -2.13 -30.44 -9.55
CA LEU A 335 -2.33 -31.19 -8.29
C LEU A 335 -1.82 -32.64 -8.34
N SER A 336 -1.82 -33.29 -9.51
CA SER A 336 -1.32 -34.66 -9.68
C SER A 336 0.20 -34.73 -9.91
N SER A 337 0.83 -33.68 -10.44
CA SER A 337 2.29 -33.55 -10.52
C SER A 337 2.94 -32.93 -9.26
N ASP A 338 2.14 -32.25 -8.43
CA ASP A 338 2.61 -31.52 -7.25
C ASP A 338 2.78 -32.37 -5.99
N LEU A 339 2.41 -33.66 -6.03
CA LEU A 339 2.66 -34.60 -4.93
C LEU A 339 4.16 -34.88 -4.71
N GLU A 340 5.05 -34.43 -5.60
CA GLU A 340 6.51 -34.56 -5.42
C GLU A 340 7.32 -33.25 -5.53
N SER A 341 6.74 -32.05 -5.68
CA SER A 341 7.57 -30.83 -5.75
C SER A 341 6.93 -29.46 -5.44
N LYS A 342 6.01 -29.36 -4.46
CA LYS A 342 5.58 -28.05 -3.92
C LYS A 342 5.94 -27.82 -2.45
N HIS A 343 7.24 -27.77 -2.18
CA HIS A 343 7.81 -26.81 -1.23
C HIS A 343 8.81 -25.90 -1.95
N GLY A 344 8.28 -25.12 -2.89
CA GLY A 344 8.95 -23.99 -3.52
C GLY A 344 8.42 -22.67 -2.99
N PHE A 345 8.09 -22.56 -1.69
CA PHE A 345 8.43 -21.31 -1.04
C PHE A 345 9.93 -21.22 -1.21
N GLN A 346 10.43 -20.24 -1.96
CA GLN A 346 11.77 -19.77 -1.69
C GLN A 346 11.76 -19.54 -0.17
N SER A 347 12.44 -20.41 0.56
CA SER A 347 13.05 -20.04 1.82
C SER A 347 13.95 -18.89 1.42
N VAL A 348 13.37 -17.69 1.38
CA VAL A 348 14.14 -16.48 1.38
C VAL A 348 14.92 -16.65 2.67
N ASN A 349 16.21 -16.99 2.51
CA ASN A 349 17.15 -17.11 3.58
C ASN A 349 16.79 -16.04 4.62
N MET A 350 16.82 -16.44 5.90
CA MET A 350 16.88 -15.52 7.04
C MET A 350 18.16 -14.68 6.93
N LEU A 351 18.30 -13.91 5.84
CA LEU A 351 19.20 -12.81 5.67
C LEU A 351 18.70 -11.80 6.70
N ARG A 352 19.42 -11.73 7.81
CA ARG A 352 19.27 -10.71 8.84
C ARG A 352 19.12 -9.37 8.13
N SER A 353 18.14 -8.58 8.57
CA SER A 353 18.00 -7.17 8.19
C SER A 353 19.38 -6.51 8.25
N GLU A 354 19.86 -5.98 7.13
CA GLU A 354 21.07 -5.16 7.20
C GLU A 354 20.79 -3.96 8.11
N PRO A 355 21.72 -3.62 9.00
CA PRO A 355 21.47 -2.58 9.97
C PRO A 355 21.43 -1.18 9.36
N LEU A 356 20.50 -0.36 9.82
CA LEU A 356 20.32 1.02 9.36
C LEU A 356 21.45 1.91 9.89
N GLN A 357 22.34 2.31 8.98
CA GLN A 357 23.40 3.27 9.28
C GLN A 357 22.83 4.69 9.48
N PRO A 358 23.46 5.54 10.31
CA PRO A 358 23.10 6.94 10.44
C PRO A 358 23.09 7.67 9.09
N GLY A 359 22.08 8.51 8.86
CA GLY A 359 21.89 9.26 7.62
C GLY A 359 21.18 8.48 6.51
N HIS A 360 20.99 7.17 6.65
CA HIS A 360 20.22 6.37 5.69
C HIS A 360 18.73 6.37 6.02
N ALA A 361 17.92 6.14 4.98
CA ALA A 361 16.49 5.93 5.08
C ALA A 361 16.13 4.48 4.77
N CYS A 362 14.96 4.04 5.23
CA CYS A 362 14.41 2.74 4.86
C CYS A 362 12.89 2.76 4.81
N TYR A 363 12.33 1.82 4.05
CA TYR A 363 10.92 1.48 4.16
C TYR A 363 10.73 0.29 5.09
N PHE A 364 9.76 0.43 6.00
CA PHE A 364 9.32 -0.65 6.88
C PHE A 364 7.87 -1.03 6.53
N MET A 365 7.63 -2.33 6.34
CA MET A 365 6.32 -2.91 5.96
C MET A 365 5.68 -2.28 4.70
N SER A 366 6.48 -1.70 3.80
CA SER A 366 5.99 -0.94 2.63
C SER A 366 5.04 0.22 2.99
N ARG A 367 5.08 0.73 4.23
CA ARG A 367 4.12 1.74 4.71
C ARG A 367 4.70 2.80 5.64
N PHE A 368 5.86 2.59 6.22
CA PHE A 368 6.57 3.60 6.99
C PHE A 368 7.87 3.94 6.29
N PHE A 369 8.05 5.23 5.99
CA PHE A 369 9.33 5.77 5.57
C PHE A 369 10.06 6.26 6.82
N ILE A 370 11.20 5.66 7.12
CA ILE A 370 11.94 5.91 8.35
C ILE A 370 13.30 6.51 7.99
N THR A 371 13.65 7.60 8.64
CA THR A 371 14.97 8.22 8.55
C THR A 371 15.57 8.36 9.94
N TRP A 372 16.88 8.25 10.04
CA TRP A 372 17.55 8.46 11.31
C TRP A 372 18.95 9.07 11.14
N LYS A 373 19.30 9.99 12.03
CA LYS A 373 20.64 10.60 12.12
C LYS A 373 20.94 11.05 13.55
N LEU A 374 22.21 11.34 13.80
CA LEU A 374 22.67 12.02 15.01
C LEU A 374 22.98 13.46 14.65
N ASN A 375 22.40 14.42 15.37
CA ASN A 375 22.68 15.85 15.17
C ASN A 375 23.98 16.25 15.86
N GLU A 376 24.71 17.17 15.23
CA GLU A 376 26.00 17.66 15.69
C GLU A 376 25.88 18.80 16.72
N GLU A 377 24.88 19.67 16.61
CA GLU A 377 24.74 20.81 17.53
C GLU A 377 23.56 20.60 18.50
N ILE A 378 23.84 20.66 19.81
CA ILE A 378 22.79 20.98 20.79
C ILE A 378 22.62 22.50 20.69
N GLY A 379 21.75 22.95 19.78
CA GLY A 379 21.30 24.33 19.80
C GLY A 379 20.78 24.66 21.20
N SER A 380 21.24 25.78 21.76
CA SER A 380 20.81 26.36 23.04
C SER A 380 19.29 26.58 23.17
N SER A 381 18.51 26.27 22.14
CA SER A 381 17.04 26.32 22.10
C SER A 381 16.33 25.03 22.54
N ALA A 382 17.01 23.89 22.67
CA ALA A 382 16.39 22.68 23.26
C ALA A 382 16.26 22.78 24.80
N PHE A 383 16.92 23.78 25.38
CA PHE A 383 16.99 24.08 26.81
C PHE A 383 16.93 25.60 27.00
N SER A 384 15.77 26.22 26.81
CA SER A 384 15.57 27.63 27.15
C SER A 384 14.41 27.77 28.14
N GLU A 385 14.72 27.70 29.43
CA GLU A 385 14.49 28.79 30.36
C GLU A 385 15.78 28.90 31.21
N GLU A 386 16.47 30.03 31.06
CA GLU A 386 17.62 30.54 31.84
C GLU A 386 18.99 29.84 31.72
N ALA A 387 19.87 30.39 30.86
CA ALA A 387 21.21 30.90 31.24
C ALA A 387 22.06 31.20 29.99
N ASN A 388 22.53 32.45 29.88
CA ASN A 388 23.54 32.91 28.91
C ASN A 388 24.87 32.18 29.11
N CYS A 389 25.60 31.90 28.02
CA CYS A 389 27.06 32.10 27.91
C CYS A 389 27.55 31.96 26.46
N ASP A 390 28.60 32.73 26.15
CA ASP A 390 29.05 33.24 24.86
C ASP A 390 29.79 32.27 23.90
N LEU A 391 29.83 32.76 22.66
CA LEU A 391 30.52 32.35 21.42
C LEU A 391 32.04 32.11 21.55
N ASN A 392 32.60 31.06 20.91
CA ASN A 392 33.56 31.13 19.78
C ASN A 392 34.50 29.92 19.54
N LEU A 393 34.81 29.72 18.24
CA LEU A 393 35.98 29.12 17.56
C LEU A 393 36.01 27.62 17.17
N GLY A 394 36.20 27.39 15.86
CA GLY A 394 37.15 26.38 15.34
C GLY A 394 36.59 25.37 14.34
N LEU A 395 36.92 25.55 13.06
CA LEU A 395 36.75 24.57 11.98
C LEU A 395 37.62 23.32 12.22
N GLU A 396 37.14 22.18 11.69
CA GLU A 396 37.80 20.88 11.45
C GLU A 396 37.55 19.71 12.44
N ASN A 397 37.16 18.59 11.82
CA ASN A 397 37.05 17.21 12.30
C ASN A 397 35.74 16.74 12.95
N TRP A 398 35.10 15.80 12.23
CA TRP A 398 34.03 14.90 12.65
C TRP A 398 34.17 14.46 14.11
N GLN A 399 33.10 14.62 14.91
CA GLN A 399 32.61 13.70 15.94
C GLN A 399 31.73 14.40 16.99
N CYS A 400 30.42 14.45 16.76
CA CYS A 400 29.48 14.77 17.84
C CYS A 400 29.13 13.52 18.64
N HIS A 401 30.04 13.17 19.53
CA HIS A 401 29.83 12.12 20.52
C HIS A 401 29.09 12.68 21.72
N CYS A 402 27.84 12.26 21.92
CA CYS A 402 27.35 12.22 23.29
C CYS A 402 28.11 11.09 24.02
N ARG A 403 29.33 11.35 24.51
CA ARG A 403 30.19 10.42 25.28
C ARG A 403 29.51 9.79 26.50
N SER A 404 28.32 10.30 26.84
CA SER A 404 27.53 10.01 28.02
C SER A 404 26.21 9.28 27.71
N CYS A 405 25.90 9.00 26.44
CA CYS A 405 24.68 8.30 26.05
C CYS A 405 24.95 6.82 25.76
N VAL A 406 23.98 5.96 26.09
CA VAL A 406 23.98 4.49 25.83
C VAL A 406 24.08 4.15 24.33
N VAL A 407 24.06 5.14 23.45
CA VAL A 407 24.24 5.03 22.00
C VAL A 407 25.74 5.02 21.70
N GLY A 408 26.38 3.87 21.93
CA GLY A 408 27.82 3.65 21.74
C GLY A 408 28.28 3.59 20.28
N HIS A 409 29.59 3.33 20.10
CA HIS A 409 30.37 3.45 18.87
C HIS A 409 29.93 2.57 17.67
N ASP A 410 29.21 1.46 17.89
CA ASP A 410 28.70 0.59 16.82
C ASP A 410 27.22 0.91 16.54
N VAL A 411 27.01 1.96 15.74
CA VAL A 411 25.71 2.59 15.51
C VAL A 411 24.93 1.82 14.44
N VAL A 412 24.49 0.62 14.82
CA VAL A 412 23.59 -0.23 14.05
C VAL A 412 22.20 -0.12 14.67
N ALA A 413 21.28 0.50 13.94
CA ALA A 413 19.89 0.59 14.33
C ALA A 413 19.04 -0.39 13.51
N GLU A 414 18.21 -1.19 14.18
CA GLU A 414 17.23 -2.06 13.52
C GLU A 414 15.82 -1.50 13.74
N VAL A 415 14.98 -1.59 12.72
CA VAL A 415 13.57 -1.25 12.81
C VAL A 415 12.74 -2.52 13.01
N ARG A 416 11.89 -2.51 14.03
CA ARG A 416 10.90 -3.58 14.25
C ARG A 416 9.56 -3.02 14.69
N HIS A 417 8.58 -3.92 14.85
CA HIS A 417 7.31 -3.63 15.49
C HIS A 417 7.49 -3.33 16.98
N MET A 418 6.67 -2.45 17.54
CA MET A 418 6.56 -2.31 18.99
C MET A 418 6.03 -3.60 19.61
N ILE A 419 6.67 -4.06 20.68
CA ILE A 419 6.24 -5.24 21.45
C ILE A 419 5.84 -4.85 22.86
N GLU A 420 5.14 -5.72 23.57
CA GLU A 420 4.65 -5.43 24.92
C GLU A 420 5.79 -5.11 25.91
N SER A 421 6.96 -5.74 25.76
CA SER A 421 8.12 -5.46 26.60
C SER A 421 8.67 -4.03 26.42
N ASP A 422 8.45 -3.37 25.27
CA ASP A 422 8.82 -1.96 25.07
C ASP A 422 7.98 -1.04 25.97
N TRP A 423 6.69 -1.33 26.11
CA TRP A 423 5.80 -0.59 27.01
C TRP A 423 6.24 -0.75 28.47
N LEU A 424 6.54 -1.99 28.88
CA LEU A 424 7.04 -2.28 30.23
C LEU A 424 8.40 -1.61 30.48
N TYR A 425 9.28 -1.60 29.48
CA TYR A 425 10.55 -0.90 29.52
C TYR A 425 10.34 0.60 29.77
N LEU A 426 9.49 1.27 28.97
CA LEU A 426 9.18 2.69 29.17
C LEU A 426 8.59 2.97 30.55
N ALA A 427 7.66 2.12 31.03
CA ALA A 427 7.02 2.28 32.33
C ALA A 427 7.99 2.08 33.51
N LYS A 428 8.98 1.18 33.37
CA LYS A 428 10.07 1.00 34.34
C LYS A 428 11.02 2.19 34.31
N PHE A 429 11.41 2.60 33.09
CA PHE A 429 12.35 3.70 32.86
C PHE A 429 11.79 5.05 33.35
N SER A 430 10.49 5.30 33.17
CA SER A 430 9.82 6.53 33.63
C SER A 430 9.79 6.67 35.15
N LYS A 431 9.89 5.56 35.88
CA LYS A 431 9.84 5.48 37.35
C LYS A 431 11.23 5.45 37.99
N CYS A 432 12.31 5.39 37.21
CA CYS A 432 13.68 5.46 37.73
C CYS A 432 13.95 6.84 38.35
N LEU A 433 13.93 6.89 39.68
CA LEU A 433 14.43 8.01 40.47
C LEU A 433 15.95 8.02 40.41
N SER A 434 16.53 9.21 40.23
CA SER A 434 17.98 9.44 40.10
C SER A 434 18.78 9.05 41.37
N ASN A 435 18.11 8.61 42.46
CA ASN A 435 18.71 8.39 43.78
C ASN A 435 18.31 7.09 44.51
N SER A 436 17.80 6.05 43.86
CA SER A 436 17.57 4.76 44.56
C SER A 436 18.61 3.70 44.18
N GLY A 437 19.27 3.13 45.17
CA GLY A 437 20.35 2.13 45.09
C GLY A 437 20.03 0.79 44.42
N LYS A 438 19.08 0.74 43.48
CA LYS A 438 18.81 -0.40 42.59
C LYS A 438 19.56 -0.29 41.26
N PHE A 439 20.66 0.48 41.25
CA PHE A 439 21.51 0.74 40.07
C PHE A 439 22.64 -0.29 39.91
N GLN A 440 22.59 -1.44 40.57
CA GLN A 440 23.65 -2.46 40.48
C GLN A 440 23.35 -3.53 39.42
N GLN A 441 22.12 -4.01 39.30
CA GLN A 441 21.78 -5.09 38.34
C GLN A 441 21.66 -4.66 36.87
N GLN A 442 21.65 -3.36 36.57
CA GLN A 442 21.66 -2.83 35.21
C GLN A 442 23.01 -2.23 34.80
N ARG A 443 23.96 -2.12 35.75
CA ARG A 443 25.36 -1.81 35.48
C ARG A 443 26.06 -2.97 34.76
N ASP A 444 25.68 -4.20 35.04
CA ASP A 444 26.28 -5.41 34.43
C ASP A 444 25.94 -5.60 32.93
N LEU A 445 25.00 -4.84 32.37
CA LEU A 445 24.71 -4.81 30.92
C LEU A 445 25.53 -3.76 30.15
N LEU A 446 26.20 -2.87 30.87
CA LEU A 446 27.02 -1.78 30.38
C LEU A 446 28.46 -2.07 30.83
N ASP A 447 29.20 -2.76 29.98
CA ASP A 447 30.58 -3.21 30.21
C ASP A 447 31.56 -2.03 30.30
N TYR A 448 31.44 -1.22 31.34
CA TYR A 448 32.31 -0.09 31.63
C TYR A 448 32.74 -0.15 33.09
N ARG A 449 34.04 -0.42 33.26
CA ARG A 449 34.75 -0.25 34.53
C ARG A 449 34.57 1.20 34.98
N ALA A 450 34.02 1.35 36.18
CA ALA A 450 33.79 2.63 36.81
C ALA A 450 35.12 3.28 37.20
N ASP A 451 35.33 4.51 36.75
CA ASP A 451 35.87 5.59 37.57
C ASP A 451 35.45 6.94 36.95
N GLN A 452 34.77 7.77 37.75
CA GLN A 452 34.28 9.13 37.48
C GLN A 452 33.16 9.29 36.41
N ILE A 453 31.92 9.49 36.86
CA ILE A 453 30.73 9.73 36.02
C ILE A 453 30.59 11.25 35.79
N PRO A 454 30.70 11.78 34.54
CA PRO A 454 30.53 13.21 34.28
C PRO A 454 29.07 13.66 34.36
N GLU A 455 28.79 14.90 34.77
CA GLU A 455 27.47 15.55 34.85
C GLU A 455 26.61 15.40 33.56
N LYS A 456 27.25 15.22 32.39
CA LYS A 456 26.59 14.97 31.10
C LYS A 456 25.83 13.63 31.04
N ILE A 457 26.21 12.59 31.80
CA ILE A 457 25.49 11.31 31.88
C ILE A 457 24.12 11.49 32.55
N ASN A 458 24.05 12.31 33.60
CA ASN A 458 22.79 12.57 34.30
C ASN A 458 21.79 13.32 33.40
N ARG A 459 22.24 14.30 32.61
CA ARG A 459 21.36 15.09 31.73
C ARG A 459 20.68 14.25 30.64
N CYS A 460 21.40 13.33 30.00
CA CYS A 460 20.82 12.45 28.98
C CYS A 460 19.84 11.43 29.59
N LEU A 461 20.15 10.91 30.77
CA LEU A 461 19.28 9.98 31.48
C LEU A 461 18.00 10.65 31.97
N ASP A 462 18.09 11.89 32.47
CA ASP A 462 16.93 12.71 32.83
C ASP A 462 16.07 13.08 31.60
N TYR A 463 16.69 13.43 30.47
CA TYR A 463 15.98 13.63 29.20
C TYR A 463 15.22 12.37 28.76
N ALA A 464 15.90 11.22 28.74
CA ALA A 464 15.29 9.95 28.35
C ALA A 464 14.11 9.60 29.26
N ARG A 465 14.20 9.90 30.56
CA ARG A 465 13.11 9.69 31.54
C ARG A 465 11.91 10.57 31.23
N LEU A 466 12.12 11.87 31.00
CA LEU A 466 11.06 12.81 30.62
C LEU A 466 10.43 12.43 29.26
N SER A 467 11.27 12.02 28.30
CA SER A 467 10.81 11.50 27.01
C SER A 467 9.94 10.25 27.19
N ALA A 468 10.34 9.29 28.04
CA ALA A 468 9.55 8.11 28.35
C ALA A 468 8.20 8.46 29.00
N GLN A 469 8.17 9.44 29.93
CA GLN A 469 6.92 9.90 30.55
C GLN A 469 5.94 10.48 29.52
N ARG A 470 6.42 11.35 28.63
CA ARG A 470 5.61 11.92 27.53
C ARG A 470 5.13 10.85 26.54
N ALA A 471 6.01 9.90 26.22
CA ALA A 471 5.70 8.78 25.34
C ALA A 471 4.60 7.89 25.91
N LEU A 472 4.62 7.58 27.21
CA LEU A 472 3.58 6.79 27.88
C LEU A 472 2.22 7.48 27.87
N LEU A 473 2.18 8.81 28.05
CA LEU A 473 0.95 9.59 27.94
C LEU A 473 0.36 9.49 26.52
N SER A 474 1.23 9.61 25.51
CA SER A 474 0.83 9.47 24.11
C SER A 474 0.35 8.06 23.78
N LEU A 475 1.04 7.02 24.22
CA LEU A 475 0.67 5.62 23.97
C LEU A 475 -0.65 5.20 24.65
N LYS A 476 -1.04 5.83 25.76
CA LYS A 476 -2.36 5.61 26.38
C LYS A 476 -3.51 6.02 25.45
N SER A 477 -3.30 7.03 24.60
CA SER A 477 -4.29 7.46 23.61
C SER A 477 -4.40 6.51 22.40
N ILE A 478 -3.39 5.64 22.18
CA ILE A 478 -3.36 4.67 21.09
C ILE A 478 -3.98 3.35 21.58
N PRO A 479 -4.98 2.80 20.87
CA PRO A 479 -5.57 1.50 21.20
C PRO A 479 -4.51 0.40 21.28
N ALA A 480 -4.61 -0.48 22.27
CA ALA A 480 -3.61 -1.54 22.50
C ALA A 480 -3.34 -2.38 21.25
N ALA A 481 -4.39 -2.74 20.49
CA ALA A 481 -4.29 -3.48 19.24
C ALA A 481 -3.51 -2.76 18.13
N ALA A 482 -3.48 -1.41 18.13
CA ALA A 482 -2.75 -0.63 17.13
C ALA A 482 -1.28 -0.41 17.50
N ARG A 483 -0.90 -0.54 18.78
CA ARG A 483 0.49 -0.29 19.24
C ARG A 483 1.49 -1.22 18.56
N GLY A 484 1.16 -2.49 18.39
CA GLY A 484 2.00 -3.46 17.68
C GLY A 484 2.25 -3.13 16.19
N GLY A 485 1.50 -2.18 15.63
CA GLY A 485 1.70 -1.67 14.28
C GLY A 485 2.75 -0.57 14.18
N LEU A 486 3.19 0.03 15.30
CA LEU A 486 4.11 1.17 15.33
C LEU A 486 5.55 0.74 15.07
N PRO A 487 6.32 1.48 14.25
CA PRO A 487 7.73 1.25 14.06
C PRO A 487 8.51 1.72 15.29
N VAL A 488 9.46 0.89 15.74
CA VAL A 488 10.41 1.24 16.80
C VAL A 488 11.83 1.02 16.32
N LEU A 489 12.72 1.90 16.78
CA LEU A 489 14.15 1.81 16.53
C LEU A 489 14.81 1.12 17.73
N VAL A 490 15.58 0.06 17.47
CA VAL A 490 16.32 -0.69 18.49
C VAL A 490 17.79 -0.82 18.17
N ASN A 491 18.62 -1.05 19.19
CA ASN A 491 20.04 -1.34 19.00
C ASN A 491 20.27 -2.80 18.63
N HIS A 492 21.53 -3.17 18.36
CA HIS A 492 21.94 -4.55 18.08
C HIS A 492 21.59 -5.58 19.19
N LYS A 493 21.31 -5.13 20.43
CA LYS A 493 20.84 -5.98 21.55
C LYS A 493 19.31 -6.03 21.65
N GLY A 494 18.57 -5.37 20.74
CA GLY A 494 17.11 -5.30 20.75
C GLY A 494 16.51 -4.29 21.74
N LEU A 495 17.35 -3.46 22.39
CA LEU A 495 16.90 -2.43 23.34
C LEU A 495 16.31 -1.23 22.60
N LEU A 496 15.19 -0.72 23.10
CA LEU A 496 14.47 0.41 22.53
C LEU A 496 15.29 1.71 22.58
N ILE A 497 15.52 2.31 21.41
CA ILE A 497 16.20 3.60 21.23
C ILE A 497 15.18 4.73 20.98
N SER A 498 14.16 4.47 20.16
CA SER A 498 13.15 5.48 19.80
C SER A 498 11.84 4.85 19.36
N ILE A 499 10.75 5.56 19.63
CA ILE A 499 9.44 5.33 19.00
C ILE A 499 9.07 6.64 18.29
N PRO A 500 9.37 6.77 17.00
CA PRO A 500 9.31 8.06 16.31
C PRO A 500 7.90 8.65 16.28
N SER A 501 6.88 7.83 16.04
CA SER A 501 5.47 8.27 15.93
C SER A 501 4.89 8.90 17.20
N ILE A 502 5.52 8.70 18.36
CA ILE A 502 5.10 9.29 19.64
C ILE A 502 6.18 10.18 20.28
N GLY A 503 7.29 10.41 19.55
CA GLY A 503 8.38 11.26 20.00
C GLY A 503 9.28 10.69 21.11
N PHE A 504 9.27 9.38 21.37
CA PHE A 504 10.20 8.79 22.34
C PHE A 504 11.62 8.76 21.76
N LYS A 505 12.60 9.27 22.52
CA LYS A 505 14.02 9.27 22.17
C LYS A 505 14.87 9.08 23.42
N VAL A 506 15.83 8.16 23.36
CA VAL A 506 16.80 7.95 24.46
C VAL A 506 17.84 9.09 24.54
N CYS A 507 18.07 9.83 23.45
CA CYS A 507 19.05 10.91 23.40
C CYS A 507 18.44 12.16 22.75
N PRO A 508 18.75 13.38 23.22
CA PRO A 508 18.32 14.61 22.53
C PRO A 508 18.98 14.77 21.15
N CYS A 509 20.20 14.25 20.95
CA CYS A 509 20.90 14.29 19.66
C CYS A 509 20.30 13.33 18.62
N LEU A 510 19.37 12.46 19.03
CA LEU A 510 18.74 11.48 18.17
C LEU A 510 17.65 12.15 17.33
N VAL A 511 17.83 12.17 16.00
CA VAL A 511 16.80 12.60 15.06
C VAL A 511 16.31 11.38 14.32
N VAL A 512 15.07 10.98 14.60
CA VAL A 512 14.40 9.85 13.93
C VAL A 512 13.03 10.34 13.49
N SER A 513 12.66 10.07 12.25
CA SER A 513 11.30 10.27 11.75
C SER A 513 10.73 8.94 11.26
N ALA A 514 9.44 8.74 11.45
CA ALA A 514 8.69 7.67 10.80
C ALA A 514 7.40 8.26 10.24
N GLU A 515 7.31 8.33 8.92
CA GLU A 515 6.17 8.88 8.21
C GLU A 515 5.36 7.74 7.59
N PHE A 516 4.05 7.74 7.82
CA PHE A 516 3.17 6.77 7.18
C PHE A 516 3.01 7.11 5.70
N LYS A 517 3.78 6.40 4.85
CA LYS A 517 3.85 6.54 3.39
C LYS A 517 3.53 5.20 2.73
N PRO A 518 2.24 4.87 2.55
CA PRO A 518 1.83 3.67 1.83
C PRO A 518 2.36 3.69 0.38
N ARG A 519 2.75 2.52 -0.13
CA ARG A 519 3.34 2.31 -1.46
C ARG A 519 2.54 1.36 -2.34
N VAL A 520 1.46 0.77 -1.86
CA VAL A 520 0.66 -0.17 -2.64
C VAL A 520 -0.54 0.56 -3.23
N PRO A 521 -0.71 0.55 -4.56
CA PRO A 521 -1.81 1.26 -5.20
C PRO A 521 -3.15 0.66 -4.80
N LEU A 522 -4.10 1.54 -4.48
CA LEU A 522 -5.47 1.19 -4.15
C LEU A 522 -6.27 0.92 -5.43
N GLY A 523 -6.24 -0.34 -5.88
CA GLY A 523 -6.95 -0.76 -7.08
C GLY A 523 -6.57 0.07 -8.33
N GLY A 524 -7.37 -0.08 -9.39
CA GLY A 524 -7.23 0.68 -10.62
C GLY A 524 -8.53 1.45 -10.91
N GLY A 525 -8.43 2.68 -11.41
CA GLY A 525 -9.59 3.55 -11.68
C GLY A 525 -9.55 4.79 -10.77
N HIS A 526 -10.72 5.33 -10.43
CA HIS A 526 -10.82 6.51 -9.55
C HIS A 526 -10.28 6.22 -8.13
N SER A 527 -10.35 4.96 -7.67
CA SER A 527 -9.73 4.54 -6.41
C SER A 527 -8.21 4.66 -6.36
N SER A 528 -7.53 4.75 -7.52
CA SER A 528 -6.08 4.93 -7.55
C SER A 528 -5.63 6.31 -7.07
N PHE A 529 -6.55 7.26 -6.88
CA PHE A 529 -6.26 8.62 -6.43
C PHE A 529 -6.73 8.92 -5.00
N ILE A 530 -7.35 7.95 -4.34
CA ILE A 530 -7.70 7.98 -2.91
C ILE A 530 -6.43 7.70 -2.11
#